data_AF-A0A3D5EQB6-F1
#
_entry.id   AF-A0A3D5EQB6-F1
#
_cell.length_a   1.000
_cell.length_b   1.000
_cell.length_c   1.000
_cell.angle_alpha   90.00
_cell.angle_beta   90.00
_cell.angle_gamma   90.00
#
_symmetry.space_group_name_H-M   'P 1'
#
loop_
_entity.id
_entity.type
_entity.pdbx_description
1 polymer ?
#
loop_
_entity_poly.entity_id
_entity_poly.type
_entity_poly.pdbx_seq_one_letter_code
_entity_poly.pdbx_strand_id
1 'polypeptide(L)' 'TDPSVRWPADRKTINLGKLTIESTGESGCDLTNYDPNLLSKGFLPSDDKVLKLRSTAYAISFAKRLTGQ' A
#
# COMPACT_ATOMS: atom_id res chain seq x y z
N THR A 1 -15.57 -5.69 1.07
CA THR A 1 -15.86 -4.81 2.23
C THR A 1 -16.00 -3.38 1.77
N ASP A 2 -16.52 -2.48 2.61
CA ASP A 2 -16.69 -1.04 2.30
C ASP A 2 -15.56 -0.23 2.98
N PRO A 3 -14.64 0.38 2.22
CA PRO A 3 -13.52 1.15 2.78
C PRO A 3 -13.91 2.52 3.35
N SER A 4 -15.16 2.98 3.14
CA SER A 4 -15.67 4.21 3.76
C SER A 4 -16.10 4.02 5.22
N VAL A 5 -16.28 2.76 5.64
CA VAL A 5 -16.74 2.40 6.99
C VAL A 5 -15.54 2.13 7.88
N ARG A 6 -15.40 2.93 8.96
CA ARG A 6 -14.38 2.70 9.99
C ARG A 6 -14.71 1.48 10.84
N TRP A 7 -13.68 0.83 11.37
CA TRP A 7 -13.87 -0.19 12.39
C TRP A 7 -14.42 0.41 13.69
N PRO A 8 -15.11 -0.39 14.53
CA PRO A 8 -15.56 0.02 15.85
C PRO A 8 -14.41 0.51 16.74
N ALA A 9 -14.69 1.51 17.59
CA ALA A 9 -13.68 2.13 18.44
C ALA A 9 -13.14 1.20 19.54
N ASP A 10 -13.91 0.20 19.93
CA ASP A 10 -13.59 -0.82 20.93
C ASP A 10 -12.85 -2.03 20.34
N ARG A 11 -12.57 -2.03 19.03
CA ARG A 11 -11.81 -3.11 18.40
C ARG A 11 -10.43 -3.24 19.04
N LYS A 12 -10.11 -4.45 19.49
CA LYS A 12 -8.82 -4.78 20.13
C LYS A 12 -7.63 -4.37 19.24
N THR A 13 -6.77 -3.52 19.78
CA THR A 13 -5.46 -3.19 19.22
C THR A 13 -4.41 -4.16 19.76
N ILE A 14 -3.49 -4.59 18.90
CA ILE A 14 -2.35 -5.42 19.26
C ILE A 14 -1.05 -4.72 18.85
N ASN A 15 -0.01 -4.82 19.68
CA ASN A 15 1.31 -4.30 19.34
C ASN A 15 2.08 -5.36 18.55
N LEU A 16 2.43 -5.05 17.30
CA LEU A 16 3.16 -5.96 16.40
C LEU A 16 4.67 -5.67 16.33
N GLY A 17 5.11 -4.47 16.69
CA GLY A 17 6.51 -4.06 16.56
C GLY A 17 6.69 -2.55 16.40
N LYS A 18 7.94 -2.12 16.26
CA LYS A 18 8.35 -0.72 16.06
C LYS A 18 9.15 -0.58 14.76
N LEU A 19 8.71 0.30 13.87
CA LEU A 19 9.48 0.77 12.73
C LEU A 19 10.22 2.06 13.11
N THR A 20 11.54 2.08 12.94
CA THR A 20 12.37 3.28 13.11
C THR A 20 12.98 3.64 11.76
N ILE A 21 12.91 4.91 11.38
CA ILE A 21 13.58 5.45 10.20
C ILE A 21 14.86 6.14 10.69
N GLU A 22 16.02 5.61 10.31
CA GLU A 22 17.32 6.09 10.81
C GLU A 22 18.01 7.06 9.84
N SER A 23 17.64 7.01 8.57
CA SER A 23 18.20 7.84 7.51
C SER A 23 17.20 8.09 6.40
N THR A 24 17.53 9.03 5.51
CA THR A 24 16.78 9.29 4.27
C THR A 24 17.70 9.05 3.08
N GLY A 25 17.14 8.63 1.96
CA GLY A 25 17.84 8.56 0.67
C GLY A 25 17.48 9.74 -0.21
N GLU A 26 18.23 9.94 -1.30
CA GLU A 26 17.93 10.98 -2.29
C GLU A 26 16.79 10.53 -3.22
N SER A 27 17.08 9.84 -4.32
CA SER A 27 16.11 9.45 -5.37
C SER A 27 15.91 7.94 -5.54
N GLY A 28 16.51 7.13 -4.66
CA GLY A 28 16.48 5.66 -4.76
C GLY A 28 15.08 5.03 -4.71
N CYS A 29 14.08 5.79 -4.27
CA CYS A 29 12.70 5.33 -4.14
C CYS A 29 11.81 5.71 -5.35
N ASP A 30 12.24 6.62 -6.22
CA ASP A 30 11.39 7.22 -7.27
C ASP A 30 10.93 6.20 -8.30
N LEU A 31 11.80 5.23 -8.60
CA LEU A 31 11.55 4.15 -9.55
C LEU A 31 10.93 2.90 -8.89
N THR A 32 10.45 3.02 -7.66
CA THR A 32 9.75 1.92 -6.99
C THR A 32 8.24 2.02 -7.21
N ASN A 33 7.64 0.92 -7.65
CA ASN A 33 6.18 0.78 -7.66
C ASN A 33 5.71 0.13 -6.36
N TYR A 34 5.08 0.91 -5.48
CA TYR A 34 4.53 0.44 -4.21
C TYR A 34 3.12 -0.15 -4.38
N ASP A 35 3.00 -1.27 -5.10
CA ASP A 35 1.71 -1.94 -5.32
C ASP A 35 1.13 -2.48 -3.99
N PRO A 36 -0.05 -2.00 -3.55
CA PRO A 36 -0.64 -2.44 -2.27
C PRO A 36 -1.12 -3.89 -2.25
N ASN A 37 -1.23 -4.57 -3.41
CA ASN A 37 -1.56 -5.99 -3.46
C ASN A 37 -0.32 -6.89 -3.63
N LEU A 38 0.90 -6.31 -3.64
CA LEU A 38 2.13 -7.09 -3.53
C LEU A 38 2.36 -7.47 -2.06
N LEU A 39 1.86 -8.66 -1.69
CA LEU A 39 1.82 -9.12 -0.29
C LEU A 39 2.77 -10.29 -0.04
N SER A 40 3.40 -10.28 1.14
CA SER A 40 4.21 -11.41 1.63
C SER A 40 3.35 -12.63 1.96
N LYS A 41 3.97 -13.81 1.96
CA LYS A 41 3.33 -15.08 2.38
C LYS A 41 2.65 -14.91 3.75
N GLY A 42 1.39 -15.35 3.84
CA GLY A 42 0.57 -15.25 5.06
C GLY A 42 -0.39 -14.07 5.08
N PHE A 43 -0.27 -13.13 4.12
CA PHE A 43 -1.22 -12.04 3.93
C PHE A 43 -2.02 -12.25 2.64
N LEU A 44 -3.29 -11.84 2.66
CA LEU A 44 -4.20 -11.92 1.52
C LEU A 44 -4.93 -10.59 1.35
N PRO A 45 -5.23 -10.17 0.10
CA PRO A 45 -6.06 -9.00 -0.13
C PRO A 45 -7.49 -9.29 0.33
N SER A 46 -8.19 -8.26 0.81
CA SER A 46 -9.61 -8.36 1.11
C SER A 46 -10.46 -8.27 -0.17
N ASP A 47 -11.77 -8.48 -0.02
CA ASP A 47 -12.74 -8.28 -1.11
C ASP A 47 -13.15 -6.83 -1.36
N ASP A 48 -12.42 -5.85 -0.82
CA ASP A 48 -12.62 -4.43 -1.14
C ASP A 48 -12.35 -4.15 -2.63
N LYS A 49 -13.36 -3.63 -3.33
CA LYS A 49 -13.28 -3.28 -4.75
C LYS A 49 -12.31 -2.13 -5.01
N VAL A 50 -12.17 -1.20 -4.06
CA VAL A 50 -11.18 -0.12 -4.16
C VAL A 50 -9.78 -0.71 -4.08
N LEU A 51 -9.50 -1.59 -3.12
CA LEU A 51 -8.21 -2.30 -3.04
C LEU A 51 -7.89 -3.08 -4.31
N LYS A 52 -8.87 -3.81 -4.87
CA LYS A 52 -8.71 -4.57 -6.13
C LYS A 52 -8.29 -3.71 -7.31
N LEU A 53 -8.83 -2.49 -7.42
CA LEU A 53 -8.48 -1.56 -8.50
C LEU A 53 -7.05 -0.99 -8.37
N ARG A 54 -6.49 -0.93 -7.16
CA ARG A 54 -5.27 -0.16 -6.89
C ARG A 54 -4.03 -0.68 -7.62
N SER A 55 -3.88 -1.98 -7.85
CA SER A 55 -2.70 -2.49 -8.58
C SER A 55 -2.60 -1.90 -9.99
N THR A 56 -3.72 -1.88 -10.73
CA THR A 56 -3.76 -1.27 -12.07
C THR A 56 -3.53 0.23 -12.02
N ALA A 57 -4.13 0.94 -11.06
CA ALA A 57 -3.93 2.38 -10.91
C ALA A 57 -2.47 2.75 -10.61
N TYR A 58 -1.82 1.99 -9.71
CA TYR A 58 -0.42 2.17 -9.35
C TYR A 58 0.50 1.85 -10.53
N ALA A 59 0.23 0.76 -11.27
CA ALA A 59 0.99 0.40 -12.47
C ALA A 59 0.91 1.49 -13.56
N ILE A 60 -0.30 2.01 -13.84
CA ILE A 60 -0.48 3.10 -14.81
C ILE A 60 0.27 4.35 -14.36
N SER A 61 0.10 4.76 -13.10
CA SER A 61 0.81 5.93 -12.55
C SER A 61 2.33 5.76 -12.63
N PHE A 62 2.84 4.57 -12.33
CA PHE A 62 4.26 4.27 -12.43
C PHE A 62 4.76 4.35 -13.87
N ALA A 63 4.05 3.77 -14.83
CA ALA A 63 4.39 3.88 -16.25
C ALA A 63 4.43 5.34 -16.74
N LYS A 64 3.49 6.18 -16.28
CA LYS A 64 3.51 7.63 -16.57
C LYS A 64 4.74 8.32 -15.99
N ARG A 65 5.11 8.02 -14.73
CA ARG A 65 6.34 8.55 -14.12
C ARG A 65 7.60 8.16 -14.89
N LEU A 66 7.68 6.91 -15.38
CA LEU A 66 8.80 6.43 -16.18
C LEU A 66 8.90 7.10 -17.56
N THR A 67 7.79 7.58 -18.10
CA THR A 67 7.69 8.14 -19.45
C THR A 67 7.58 9.67 -19.47
N GLY A 68 7.47 10.32 -18.31
CA GLY A 68 7.36 11.78 -18.20
C GLY A 68 6.03 12.36 -18.69
N GLN A 69 4.96 11.56 -18.68
CA GLN A 69 3.60 11.98 -19.07
C GLN A 69 2.86 12.70 -17.95
#